data_AF-A0A4Y2FGM2-F1
#
_entry.id   AF-A0A4Y2FGM2-F1
#
_cell.length_a   1.000
_cell.length_b   1.000
_cell.length_c   1.000
_cell.angle_alpha   90.00
_cell.angle_beta   90.00
_cell.angle_gamma   90.00
#
_symmetry.space_group_name_H-M   'P 1'
#
loop_
_entity.id
_entity.type
_entity.pdbx_description
1 polymer ?
#
loop_
_entity_poly.entity_id
_entity_poly.type
_entity_poly.pdbx_seq_one_letter_code
_entity_poly.pdbx_strand_id
1 'polypeptide(L)'
;MGNTDTKLNFRKAVIQLTTKTQPIEAKDDVFWDQFWSESVQSAQDVFTLIPAAEIRALREESPSNLATLCYKAVEKLVTAADNLCNTHVQQQTALNCVRLLTRILPYIFEESDWRGFFWSSLPGKSGDETDSEGENMPLSQSLISALCDLLFCPDFTVSAGKKSGPDNPEDLQSIDSCEYIWEAGVGFAHTPSHVPQHDYNRTEILKLLLTCFSQTMYMPASEVHLNPNKWIQYFTSADNRHALPLFTSLLNVVCAYDPVGYGVPFNHLLFTDSREPLVEVALQLLIVSLDHDFREPANDDTSEKGLPSNLFINYLSRVHREEDFSFILKGFTRLLNNPLIQTYIPNSTKKVQFHQELLIFFWKICDYNKKFMFYVLKSSEVLEVLVPILYHLNDARADQSRVGLVHIGVFILLLLSGERNFGVRLNKPYTASVPMDIPVFTGTHADLLIIVFHKIITTGHQRLQPLFDCLLTIIVNVSPYLKTLSMVASTKLLHLLEVRYTGQVNLCM
;
A
#
# COMPACT_ATOMS: atom_id res chain seq x y z
N MET A 1 31.05 5.50 24.31
CA MET A 1 32.15 5.65 23.33
C MET A 1 32.08 4.65 22.18
N GLY A 2 31.42 3.48 22.30
CA GLY A 2 31.41 2.45 21.23
C GLY A 2 30.58 2.72 19.97
N ASN A 3 29.56 3.60 19.99
CA ASN A 3 28.65 3.77 18.84
C ASN A 3 29.21 4.65 17.70
N THR A 4 30.22 5.49 17.99
CA THR A 4 30.84 6.37 16.99
C THR A 4 31.89 5.63 16.16
N ASP A 5 32.67 4.75 16.81
CA ASP A 5 33.71 3.95 16.15
C ASP A 5 33.12 2.88 15.22
N THR A 6 31.98 2.30 15.59
CA THR A 6 31.28 1.29 14.77
C THR A 6 30.65 1.90 13.51
N LYS A 7 30.04 3.10 13.60
CA LYS A 7 29.57 3.85 12.41
C LYS A 7 30.71 4.26 11.48
N LEU A 8 31.88 4.61 12.04
CA LEU A 8 33.07 4.91 11.25
C LEU A 8 33.57 3.66 10.49
N ASN A 9 33.55 2.49 11.12
CA ASN A 9 33.93 1.24 10.47
C ASN A 9 32.97 0.86 9.33
N PHE A 10 31.66 0.97 9.55
CA PHE A 10 30.67 0.81 8.49
C PHE A 10 30.94 1.73 7.30
N ARG A 11 31.19 3.02 7.58
CA ARG A 11 31.51 4.00 6.53
C ARG A 11 32.78 3.66 5.76
N LYS A 12 33.83 3.19 6.45
CA LYS A 12 35.06 2.70 5.80
C LYS A 12 34.77 1.49 4.90
N ALA A 13 33.93 0.55 5.34
CA ALA A 13 33.55 -0.61 4.53
C ALA A 13 32.79 -0.18 3.26
N VAL A 14 31.87 0.79 3.35
CA VAL A 14 31.16 1.36 2.19
C VAL A 14 32.14 1.96 1.18
N ILE A 15 33.11 2.77 1.64
CA ILE A 15 34.14 3.35 0.75
C ILE A 15 34.95 2.23 0.08
N GLN A 16 35.32 1.19 0.83
CA GLN A 16 36.08 0.06 0.30
C GLN A 16 35.34 -0.70 -0.80
N LEU A 17 34.01 -0.74 -0.81
CA LEU A 17 33.22 -1.35 -1.90
C LEU A 17 33.48 -0.66 -3.25
N THR A 18 33.65 0.65 -3.24
CA THR A 18 33.86 1.48 -4.45
C THR A 18 35.33 1.64 -4.84
N THR A 19 36.25 1.69 -3.87
CA THR A 19 37.65 2.08 -4.15
C THR A 19 38.58 0.91 -4.44
N LYS A 20 38.20 -0.34 -4.09
CA LYS A 20 39.07 -1.49 -4.35
C LYS A 20 39.02 -1.85 -5.83
N THR A 21 40.19 -1.83 -6.48
CA THR A 21 40.37 -2.19 -7.91
C THR A 21 40.13 -3.66 -8.22
N GLN A 22 40.15 -4.54 -7.21
CA GLN A 22 39.79 -5.95 -7.34
C GLN A 22 38.48 -6.24 -6.60
N PRO A 23 37.61 -7.13 -7.15
CA PRO A 23 36.43 -7.60 -6.44
C PRO A 23 36.77 -8.16 -5.07
N ILE A 24 35.97 -7.82 -4.07
CA ILE A 24 36.13 -8.37 -2.72
C ILE A 24 35.66 -9.83 -2.73
N GLU A 25 36.46 -10.72 -2.15
CA GLU A 25 36.12 -12.14 -2.13
C GLU A 25 34.80 -12.38 -1.39
N ALA A 26 33.89 -13.17 -1.99
CA ALA A 26 32.61 -13.50 -1.38
C ALA A 26 32.72 -14.31 -0.07
N LYS A 27 33.90 -14.89 0.20
CA LYS A 27 34.19 -15.65 1.43
C LYS A 27 34.82 -14.80 2.55
N ASP A 28 35.07 -13.51 2.31
CA ASP A 28 35.59 -12.60 3.34
C ASP A 28 34.46 -12.18 4.31
N ASP A 29 33.99 -13.13 5.11
CA ASP A 29 32.85 -12.92 6.03
C ASP A 29 33.15 -11.80 7.05
N VAL A 30 34.42 -11.59 7.42
CA VAL A 30 34.86 -10.50 8.31
C VAL A 30 34.60 -9.13 7.69
N PHE A 31 34.82 -8.99 6.38
CA PHE A 31 34.47 -7.76 5.66
C PHE A 31 32.95 -7.59 5.58
N TRP A 32 32.24 -8.63 5.11
CA TRP A 32 30.82 -8.55 4.83
C TRP A 32 29.97 -8.38 6.11
N ASP A 33 30.37 -8.98 7.23
CA ASP A 33 29.66 -8.86 8.51
C ASP A 33 29.57 -7.43 9.05
N GLN A 34 30.39 -6.50 8.54
CA GLN A 34 30.35 -5.09 8.91
C GLN A 34 29.03 -4.41 8.47
N PHE A 35 28.39 -4.87 7.39
CA PHE A 35 27.20 -4.23 6.81
C PHE A 35 25.88 -4.50 7.56
N TRP A 36 25.83 -5.53 8.39
CA TRP A 36 24.65 -5.86 9.21
C TRP A 36 24.93 -5.80 10.72
N SER A 37 26.10 -5.27 11.10
CA SER A 37 26.53 -5.04 12.48
C SER A 37 25.61 -4.08 13.28
N GLU A 38 25.75 -4.09 14.61
CA GLU A 38 24.97 -3.26 15.57
C GLU A 38 25.08 -1.74 15.37
N SER A 39 25.93 -1.27 14.44
CA SER A 39 26.17 0.15 14.14
C SER A 39 24.97 0.88 13.52
N VAL A 40 24.09 0.14 12.85
CA VAL A 40 22.87 0.65 12.21
C VAL A 40 21.68 0.36 13.12
N GLN A 41 21.06 1.40 13.65
CA GLN A 41 19.89 1.28 14.54
C GLN A 41 18.58 1.64 13.84
N SER A 42 18.65 2.40 12.75
CA SER A 42 17.50 2.87 11.99
C SER A 42 17.77 2.92 10.48
N ALA A 43 16.71 2.93 9.67
CA ALA A 43 16.84 3.17 8.23
C ALA A 43 17.53 4.52 7.92
N GLN A 44 17.30 5.56 8.73
CA GLN A 44 17.93 6.88 8.56
C GLN A 44 19.46 6.81 8.66
N ASP A 45 19.99 5.95 9.54
CA ASP A 45 21.44 5.75 9.64
C ASP A 45 22.00 5.19 8.32
N VAL A 46 21.34 4.19 7.72
CA VAL A 46 21.77 3.62 6.42
C VAL A 46 21.74 4.67 5.32
N PHE A 47 20.66 5.45 5.24
CA PHE A 47 20.51 6.47 4.20
C PHE A 47 21.55 7.60 4.34
N THR A 48 21.98 7.88 5.57
CA THR A 48 23.03 8.87 5.85
C THR A 48 24.43 8.30 5.58
N LEU A 49 24.68 7.04 5.93
CA LEU A 49 25.98 6.38 5.79
C LEU A 49 26.27 5.87 4.38
N ILE A 50 25.23 5.68 3.54
CA ILE A 50 25.32 5.26 2.14
C ILE A 50 24.64 6.31 1.23
N PRO A 51 25.40 7.34 0.78
CA PRO A 51 24.92 8.34 -0.15
C PRO A 51 24.52 7.76 -1.51
N ALA A 52 23.54 8.38 -2.17
CA ALA A 52 23.04 7.95 -3.47
C ALA A 52 24.13 7.89 -4.56
N ALA A 53 25.02 8.88 -4.56
CA ALA A 53 26.12 8.96 -5.53
C ALA A 53 27.07 7.76 -5.43
N GLU A 54 27.30 7.25 -4.23
CA GLU A 54 28.19 6.10 -4.01
C GLU A 54 27.56 4.78 -4.42
N ILE A 55 26.23 4.64 -4.30
CA ILE A 55 25.54 3.45 -4.79
C ILE A 55 25.62 3.41 -6.32
N ARG A 56 25.46 4.56 -6.99
CA ARG A 56 25.63 4.65 -8.45
C ARG A 56 27.07 4.39 -8.89
N ALA A 57 28.05 4.97 -8.19
CA ALA A 57 29.47 4.67 -8.43
C ALA A 57 29.78 3.19 -8.21
N LEU A 58 29.25 2.57 -7.14
CA LEU A 58 29.40 1.13 -6.88
C LEU A 58 28.79 0.28 -8.01
N ARG A 59 27.61 0.65 -8.51
CA ARG A 59 26.93 -0.02 -9.61
C ARG A 59 27.72 0.06 -10.92
N GLU A 60 28.35 1.20 -11.21
CA GLU A 60 29.05 1.47 -12.47
C GLU A 60 30.52 1.02 -12.45
N GLU A 61 31.23 1.30 -11.37
CA GLU A 61 32.67 1.06 -11.24
C GLU A 61 33.00 -0.30 -10.62
N SER A 62 32.09 -0.89 -9.84
CA SER A 62 32.31 -2.14 -9.12
C SER A 62 31.05 -3.04 -9.04
N PRO A 63 30.43 -3.39 -10.19
CA PRO A 63 29.16 -4.14 -10.23
C PRO A 63 29.24 -5.52 -9.56
N SER A 64 30.39 -6.18 -9.57
CA SER A 64 30.58 -7.46 -8.88
C SER A 64 30.41 -7.33 -7.36
N ASN A 65 30.96 -6.27 -6.75
CA ASN A 65 30.85 -6.03 -5.32
C ASN A 65 29.39 -5.73 -4.93
N LEU A 66 28.66 -5.00 -5.78
CA LEU A 66 27.23 -4.75 -5.58
C LEU A 66 26.42 -6.04 -5.63
N ALA A 67 26.68 -6.89 -6.63
CA ALA A 67 26.02 -8.19 -6.76
C ALA A 67 26.27 -9.08 -5.54
N THR A 68 27.53 -9.16 -5.07
CA THR A 68 27.88 -9.93 -3.87
C THR A 68 27.21 -9.36 -2.62
N LEU A 69 27.15 -8.03 -2.46
CA LEU A 69 26.46 -7.40 -1.33
C LEU A 69 24.97 -7.77 -1.29
N CYS A 70 24.29 -7.71 -2.45
CA CYS A 70 22.88 -8.12 -2.56
C CYS A 70 22.70 -9.61 -2.25
N TYR A 71 23.55 -10.48 -2.83
CA TYR A 71 23.51 -11.92 -2.57
C TYR A 71 23.66 -12.23 -1.08
N LYS A 72 24.68 -11.66 -0.43
CA LYS A 72 24.93 -11.85 1.01
C LYS A 72 23.80 -11.33 1.88
N ALA A 73 23.21 -10.18 1.54
CA ALA A 73 22.07 -9.66 2.29
C ALA A 73 20.85 -10.58 2.20
N VAL A 74 20.57 -11.15 1.03
CA VAL A 74 19.48 -12.13 0.86
C VAL A 74 19.81 -13.45 1.57
N GLU A 75 21.04 -13.95 1.45
CA GLU A 75 21.52 -15.16 2.16
C GLU A 75 21.33 -15.03 3.68
N LYS A 76 21.65 -13.87 4.27
CA LYS A 76 21.43 -13.61 5.69
C LYS A 76 19.94 -13.55 6.06
N LEU A 77 19.07 -13.02 5.20
CA LEU A 77 17.62 -13.02 5.43
C LEU A 77 17.02 -14.42 5.38
N VAL A 78 17.41 -15.25 4.40
CA VAL A 78 17.02 -16.66 4.32
C VAL A 78 17.49 -17.40 5.56
N THR A 79 18.77 -17.26 5.92
CA THR A 79 19.34 -17.86 7.14
C THR A 79 18.59 -17.41 8.40
N ALA A 80 18.17 -16.14 8.46
CA ALA A 80 17.43 -15.60 9.60
C ALA A 80 16.00 -16.17 9.68
N ALA A 81 15.35 -16.38 8.54
CA ALA A 81 14.06 -17.06 8.44
C ALA A 81 14.15 -18.53 8.87
N ASP A 82 15.18 -19.25 8.40
CA ASP A 82 15.41 -20.66 8.73
C ASP A 82 15.70 -20.87 10.24
N ASN A 83 16.39 -19.92 10.87
CA ASN A 83 16.74 -19.97 12.30
C ASN A 83 15.73 -19.27 13.22
N LEU A 84 14.54 -18.91 12.74
CA LEU A 84 13.47 -18.26 13.50
C LEU A 84 13.83 -16.91 14.13
N CYS A 85 14.91 -16.24 13.70
CA CYS A 85 15.39 -14.99 14.32
C CYS A 85 15.37 -15.00 15.86
N ASN A 86 15.78 -16.12 16.47
CA ASN A 86 15.55 -16.38 17.90
C ASN A 86 16.47 -15.56 18.83
N THR A 87 17.49 -14.90 18.31
CA THR A 87 18.37 -14.00 19.07
C THR A 87 18.22 -12.55 18.63
N HIS A 88 18.39 -11.61 19.58
CA HIS A 88 18.40 -10.17 19.28
C HIS A 88 19.43 -9.78 18.21
N VAL A 89 20.59 -10.47 18.18
CA VAL A 89 21.63 -10.23 17.17
C VAL A 89 21.16 -10.63 15.76
N GLN A 90 20.47 -11.76 15.62
CA GLN A 90 19.88 -12.18 14.34
C GLN A 90 18.74 -11.26 13.92
N GLN A 91 17.86 -10.85 14.84
CA GLN A 91 16.80 -9.89 14.56
C GLN A 91 17.37 -8.56 14.03
N GLN A 92 18.40 -8.02 14.69
CA GLN A 92 19.06 -6.80 14.24
C GLN A 92 19.75 -7.00 12.87
N THR A 93 20.40 -8.14 12.67
CA THR A 93 21.04 -8.51 11.39
C THR A 93 20.01 -8.51 10.26
N ALA A 94 18.87 -9.19 10.46
CA ALA A 94 17.78 -9.24 9.49
C ALA A 94 17.24 -7.83 9.17
N LEU A 95 16.95 -7.02 10.19
CA LEU A 95 16.48 -5.63 10.00
C LEU A 95 17.51 -4.76 9.26
N ASN A 96 18.80 -4.94 9.54
CA ASN A 96 19.84 -4.20 8.83
C ASN A 96 19.97 -4.63 7.37
N CYS A 97 19.85 -5.93 7.06
CA CYS A 97 19.75 -6.40 5.68
C CYS A 97 18.51 -5.83 4.97
N VAL A 98 17.36 -5.78 5.66
CA VAL A 98 16.13 -5.16 5.15
C VAL A 98 16.35 -3.69 4.78
N ARG A 99 16.94 -2.91 5.69
CA ARG A 99 17.22 -1.48 5.49
C ARG A 99 18.23 -1.24 4.37
N LEU A 100 19.28 -2.07 4.30
CA LEU A 100 20.31 -1.99 3.28
C LEU A 100 19.71 -2.24 1.89
N LEU A 101 18.94 -3.32 1.72
CA LEU A 101 18.28 -3.64 0.45
C LEU A 101 17.25 -2.57 0.08
N THR A 102 16.49 -2.06 1.04
CA THR A 102 15.54 -0.94 0.84
C THR A 102 16.25 0.29 0.26
N ARG A 103 17.48 0.55 0.71
CA ARG A 103 18.30 1.66 0.21
C ARG A 103 18.89 1.40 -1.17
N ILE A 104 19.32 0.16 -1.45
CA ILE A 104 20.11 -0.17 -2.66
C ILE A 104 19.22 -0.45 -3.88
N LEU A 105 18.13 -1.20 -3.72
CA LEU A 105 17.30 -1.69 -4.82
C LEU A 105 16.81 -0.59 -5.81
N PRO A 106 16.36 0.60 -5.36
CA PRO A 106 16.00 1.70 -6.25
C PRO A 106 17.08 2.03 -7.29
N TYR A 107 18.35 2.06 -6.86
CA TYR A 107 19.48 2.37 -7.73
C TYR A 107 19.88 1.22 -8.64
N ILE A 108 19.54 -0.02 -8.27
CA ILE A 108 19.68 -1.17 -9.17
C ILE A 108 18.64 -1.08 -10.29
N PHE A 109 17.41 -0.68 -9.97
CA PHE A 109 16.32 -0.57 -10.96
C PHE A 109 16.50 0.58 -11.96
N GLU A 110 17.30 1.60 -11.62
CA GLU A 110 17.66 2.69 -12.54
C GLU A 110 18.37 2.20 -13.83
N GLU A 111 19.05 1.04 -13.81
CA GLU A 111 19.77 0.50 -14.97
C GLU A 111 19.09 -0.74 -15.57
N SER A 112 18.96 -0.76 -16.90
CA SER A 112 18.32 -1.86 -17.62
C SER A 112 19.07 -3.19 -17.49
N ASP A 113 20.39 -3.15 -17.43
CA ASP A 113 21.25 -4.35 -17.42
C ASP A 113 21.07 -5.18 -16.15
N TRP A 114 20.64 -4.53 -15.07
CA TRP A 114 20.39 -5.18 -13.79
C TRP A 114 19.00 -5.80 -13.67
N ARG A 115 18.09 -5.59 -14.63
CA ARG A 115 16.70 -6.10 -14.56
C ARG A 115 16.62 -7.61 -14.44
N GLY A 116 17.56 -8.33 -15.04
CA GLY A 116 17.63 -9.79 -15.00
C GLY A 116 18.31 -10.36 -13.74
N PHE A 117 19.10 -9.55 -13.02
CA PHE A 117 19.99 -10.02 -11.94
C PHE A 117 19.25 -10.81 -10.86
N PHE A 118 18.16 -10.25 -10.32
CA PHE A 118 17.39 -10.94 -9.28
C PHE A 118 16.60 -12.16 -9.79
N TRP A 119 16.36 -12.23 -11.10
CA TRP A 119 15.59 -13.31 -11.73
C TRP A 119 16.47 -14.39 -12.35
N SER A 120 17.80 -14.21 -12.35
CA SER A 120 18.75 -15.22 -12.78
C SER A 120 19.09 -16.21 -11.66
N SER A 121 19.25 -17.48 -12.01
CA SER A 121 19.82 -18.49 -11.12
C SER A 121 21.29 -18.17 -10.83
N LEU A 122 21.72 -18.37 -9.59
CA LEU A 122 23.06 -18.00 -9.14
C LEU A 122 24.14 -18.85 -9.83
N PRO A 123 25.17 -18.24 -10.44
CA PRO A 123 26.27 -18.98 -11.04
C PRO A 123 27.14 -19.60 -9.93
N GLY A 124 27.13 -20.94 -9.83
CA GLY A 124 28.00 -21.67 -8.89
C GLY A 124 27.43 -22.97 -8.30
N LYS A 125 26.17 -23.34 -8.57
CA LYS A 125 25.57 -24.60 -8.10
C LYS A 125 25.28 -25.63 -9.21
N SER A 126 25.72 -25.39 -10.44
CA SER A 126 25.55 -26.29 -11.58
C SER A 126 26.65 -27.36 -11.66
N GLY A 127 26.99 -28.00 -10.53
CA GLY A 127 28.19 -28.85 -10.43
C GLY A 127 28.06 -30.17 -9.68
N ASP A 128 27.03 -30.39 -8.86
CA ASP A 128 26.83 -31.68 -8.17
C ASP A 128 25.47 -32.27 -8.56
N GLU A 129 25.51 -33.40 -9.27
CA GLU A 129 24.36 -34.14 -9.82
C GLU A 129 23.59 -34.97 -8.77
N THR A 130 23.18 -34.37 -7.65
CA THR A 130 22.35 -35.08 -6.67
C THR A 130 21.19 -34.24 -6.17
N ASP A 131 20.03 -34.48 -6.79
CA ASP A 131 18.67 -34.38 -6.24
C ASP A 131 18.42 -33.27 -5.19
N SER A 132 18.06 -32.07 -5.64
CA SER A 132 17.04 -31.29 -4.92
C SER A 132 16.28 -30.29 -5.82
N GLU A 133 14.95 -30.38 -5.84
CA GLU A 133 14.02 -29.50 -6.56
C GLU A 133 14.12 -28.00 -6.14
N GLY A 134 14.96 -27.66 -5.16
CA GLY A 134 15.21 -26.30 -4.67
C GLY A 134 16.40 -25.55 -5.31
N GLU A 135 17.16 -26.18 -6.22
CA GLU A 135 18.49 -25.66 -6.62
C GLU A 135 18.51 -24.54 -7.68
N ASN A 136 17.37 -24.23 -8.32
CA ASN A 136 17.27 -23.21 -9.37
C ASN A 136 16.47 -21.96 -8.98
N MET A 137 16.12 -21.78 -7.70
CA MET A 137 15.31 -20.65 -7.23
C MET A 137 16.02 -19.30 -7.49
N PRO A 138 15.39 -18.35 -8.21
CA PRO A 138 15.94 -17.01 -8.40
C PRO A 138 16.08 -16.24 -7.08
N LEU A 139 17.06 -15.34 -7.03
CA LEU A 139 17.34 -14.51 -5.85
C LEU A 139 16.11 -13.69 -5.39
N SER A 140 15.28 -13.23 -6.34
CA SER A 140 14.02 -12.53 -6.06
C SER A 140 13.04 -13.40 -5.29
N GLN A 141 12.87 -14.66 -5.70
CA GLN A 141 11.94 -15.57 -5.06
C GLN A 141 12.43 -15.87 -3.64
N SER A 142 13.71 -16.22 -3.47
CA SER A 142 14.29 -16.48 -2.14
C SER A 142 14.14 -15.26 -1.22
N LEU A 143 14.34 -14.05 -1.73
CA LEU A 143 14.12 -12.82 -0.97
C LEU A 143 12.65 -12.67 -0.55
N ILE A 144 11.70 -12.78 -1.48
CA ILE A 144 10.27 -12.64 -1.15
C ILE A 144 9.82 -13.72 -0.17
N SER A 145 10.20 -14.98 -0.37
CA SER A 145 9.89 -16.09 0.56
C SER A 145 10.42 -15.80 1.96
N ALA A 146 11.70 -15.43 2.08
CA ALA A 146 12.30 -15.11 3.37
C ALA A 146 11.60 -13.93 4.07
N LEU A 147 11.22 -12.88 3.32
CA LEU A 147 10.48 -11.75 3.90
C LEU A 147 9.07 -12.17 4.36
N CYS A 148 8.35 -12.97 3.58
CA CYS A 148 7.05 -13.50 3.96
C CYS A 148 7.13 -14.42 5.20
N ASP A 149 8.17 -15.25 5.27
CA ASP A 149 8.49 -16.11 6.41
C ASP A 149 8.77 -15.26 7.67
N LEU A 150 9.64 -14.26 7.55
CA LEU A 150 9.95 -13.33 8.64
C LEU A 150 8.74 -12.54 9.13
N LEU A 151 7.74 -12.29 8.27
CA LEU A 151 6.50 -11.60 8.63
C LEU A 151 5.59 -12.39 9.58
N PHE A 152 5.74 -13.72 9.66
CA PHE A 152 5.04 -14.58 10.62
C PHE A 152 5.99 -15.29 11.59
N CYS A 153 7.20 -14.76 11.76
CA CYS A 153 8.19 -15.33 12.66
C CYS A 153 7.84 -15.05 14.13
N PRO A 154 7.63 -16.08 14.97
CA PRO A 154 7.37 -15.92 16.40
C PRO A 154 8.48 -15.13 17.10
N ASP A 155 8.08 -14.29 18.07
CA ASP A 155 8.92 -13.41 18.87
C ASP A 155 9.78 -12.38 18.09
N PHE A 156 9.55 -12.30 16.77
CA PHE A 156 10.12 -11.27 15.91
C PHE A 156 9.03 -10.36 15.33
N THR A 157 8.01 -10.91 14.69
CA THR A 157 6.88 -10.16 14.13
C THR A 157 5.53 -10.64 14.63
N VAL A 158 5.43 -11.79 15.28
CA VAL A 158 4.17 -12.28 15.88
C VAL A 158 4.47 -12.83 17.27
N SER A 159 3.50 -12.76 18.19
CA SER A 159 3.69 -13.35 19.52
C SER A 159 3.59 -14.87 19.41
N ALA A 160 4.53 -15.61 20.02
CA ALA A 160 4.44 -17.07 20.07
C ALA A 160 3.11 -17.53 20.69
N GLY A 161 2.47 -18.53 20.07
CA GLY A 161 1.23 -19.10 20.59
C GLY A 161 1.46 -19.76 21.95
N LYS A 162 0.53 -19.60 22.90
CA LYS A 162 0.54 -20.40 24.13
C LYS A 162 0.11 -21.83 23.80
N LYS A 163 1.02 -22.70 23.35
CA LYS A 163 0.79 -24.15 23.33
C LYS A 163 1.49 -24.83 24.52
N SER A 164 0.68 -25.56 25.27
CA SER A 164 1.05 -26.38 26.43
C SER A 164 1.64 -27.71 25.95
N GLY A 165 2.96 -27.81 25.76
CA GLY A 165 3.62 -29.06 25.37
C GLY A 165 5.15 -28.92 25.40
N PRO A 166 5.91 -30.03 25.56
CA PRO A 166 7.35 -29.96 25.76
C PRO A 166 8.07 -29.47 24.50
N ASP A 167 9.12 -28.68 24.74
CA ASP A 167 10.00 -27.97 23.79
C ASP A 167 10.46 -28.82 22.59
N ASN A 168 9.68 -28.83 21.52
CA ASN A 168 10.21 -29.13 20.19
C ASN A 168 10.38 -27.78 19.45
N PRO A 169 11.55 -27.49 18.85
CA PRO A 169 11.73 -26.29 18.05
C PRO A 169 10.69 -26.30 16.91
N GLU A 170 9.84 -25.28 16.86
CA GLU A 170 8.87 -25.12 15.78
C GLU A 170 9.62 -24.77 14.49
N ASP A 171 9.69 -25.70 13.52
CA ASP A 171 10.21 -25.37 12.19
C ASP A 171 9.30 -24.33 11.54
N LEU A 172 9.86 -23.21 11.06
CA LEU A 172 9.08 -22.15 10.41
C LEU A 172 8.27 -22.68 9.21
N GLN A 173 8.77 -23.74 8.58
CA GLN A 173 8.10 -24.43 7.47
C GLN A 173 6.80 -25.14 7.88
N SER A 174 6.65 -25.48 9.16
CA SER A 174 5.47 -26.17 9.72
C SER A 174 4.42 -25.24 10.35
N ILE A 175 4.74 -23.94 10.47
CA ILE A 175 3.84 -22.94 11.07
C ILE A 175 2.63 -22.71 10.18
N ASP A 176 1.42 -22.91 10.73
CA ASP A 176 0.19 -22.40 10.12
C ASP A 176 0.06 -20.90 10.40
N SER A 177 0.53 -20.09 9.45
CA SER A 177 0.47 -18.62 9.53
C SER A 177 -0.94 -18.07 9.67
N CYS A 178 -1.99 -18.86 9.40
CA CYS A 178 -3.37 -18.44 9.67
C CYS A 178 -3.66 -18.30 11.17
N GLU A 179 -2.92 -18.97 12.06
CA GLU A 179 -3.01 -18.78 13.52
C GLU A 179 -2.43 -17.42 13.97
N TYR A 180 -1.62 -16.78 13.12
CA TYR A 180 -0.81 -15.60 13.44
C TYR A 180 -1.23 -14.32 12.70
N ILE A 181 -2.48 -14.24 12.24
CA ILE A 181 -3.04 -13.03 11.61
C ILE A 181 -2.93 -11.82 12.56
N TRP A 182 -2.49 -10.67 12.04
CA TRP A 182 -2.02 -9.54 12.87
C TRP A 182 -3.12 -8.72 13.56
N GLU A 183 -4.37 -8.89 13.14
CA GLU A 183 -5.51 -8.12 13.62
C GLU A 183 -6.82 -8.86 13.38
N ALA A 184 -7.78 -8.70 14.29
CA ALA A 184 -9.12 -9.25 14.14
C ALA A 184 -9.92 -8.52 13.05
N GLY A 185 -10.81 -9.23 12.37
CA GLY A 185 -11.63 -8.69 11.30
C GLY A 185 -12.11 -9.77 10.34
N VAL A 186 -11.94 -9.51 9.04
CA VAL A 186 -12.34 -10.43 7.98
C VAL A 186 -11.59 -11.75 8.14
N GLY A 187 -12.31 -12.87 8.16
CA GLY A 187 -11.73 -14.21 8.21
C GLY A 187 -10.98 -14.59 9.50
N PHE A 188 -10.89 -13.70 10.50
CA PHE A 188 -10.15 -13.94 11.74
C PHE A 188 -10.78 -13.21 12.93
N ALA A 189 -11.26 -13.96 13.92
CA ALA A 189 -12.02 -13.40 15.04
C ALA A 189 -11.16 -13.09 16.29
N HIS A 190 -9.97 -13.66 16.39
CA HIS A 190 -9.13 -13.51 17.58
C HIS A 190 -8.35 -12.20 17.53
N THR A 191 -8.36 -11.41 18.61
CA THR A 191 -7.55 -10.18 18.72
C THR A 191 -6.17 -10.52 19.31
N PRO A 192 -5.08 -10.45 18.52
CA PRO A 192 -3.74 -10.72 19.02
C PRO A 192 -3.28 -9.65 20.02
N SER A 193 -2.26 -9.98 20.82
CA SER A 193 -1.61 -8.99 21.68
C SER A 193 -0.83 -7.97 20.85
N HIS A 194 -1.05 -6.68 21.12
CA HIS A 194 -0.35 -5.60 20.42
C HIS A 194 1.03 -5.36 21.04
N VAL A 195 2.08 -5.61 20.25
CA VAL A 195 3.48 -5.39 20.62
C VAL A 195 4.09 -4.38 19.65
N PRO A 196 4.42 -3.15 20.09
CA PRO A 196 4.94 -2.09 19.21
C PRO A 196 6.19 -2.50 18.42
N GLN A 197 7.05 -3.35 18.99
CA GLN A 197 8.25 -3.86 18.31
C GLN A 197 7.90 -4.74 17.10
N HIS A 198 6.85 -5.55 17.20
CA HIS A 198 6.39 -6.38 16.08
C HIS A 198 5.89 -5.50 14.93
N ASP A 199 5.16 -4.44 15.24
CA ASP A 199 4.68 -3.50 14.21
C ASP A 199 5.81 -2.73 13.56
N TYR A 200 6.84 -2.35 14.33
CA TYR A 200 8.06 -1.77 13.80
C TYR A 200 8.77 -2.72 12.83
N ASN A 201 8.99 -3.97 13.23
CA ASN A 201 9.66 -4.99 12.41
C ASN A 201 8.87 -5.29 11.13
N ARG A 202 7.54 -5.49 11.24
CA ARG A 202 6.64 -5.64 10.10
C ARG A 202 6.76 -4.44 9.15
N THR A 203 6.73 -3.22 9.67
CA THR A 203 6.83 -2.00 8.87
C THR A 203 8.10 -1.95 8.03
N GLU A 204 9.26 -2.28 8.61
CA GLU A 204 10.53 -2.31 7.86
C GLU A 204 10.52 -3.38 6.76
N ILE A 205 9.99 -4.58 7.04
CA ILE A 205 9.88 -5.66 6.04
C ILE A 205 8.91 -5.27 4.91
N LEU A 206 7.75 -4.71 5.25
CA LEU A 206 6.77 -4.28 4.24
C LEU A 206 7.32 -3.15 3.36
N LYS A 207 8.15 -2.25 3.89
CA LYS A 207 8.84 -1.22 3.10
C LYS A 207 9.81 -1.82 2.09
N LEU A 208 10.52 -2.89 2.45
CA LEU A 208 11.37 -3.60 1.48
C LEU A 208 10.52 -4.28 0.40
N LEU A 209 9.42 -4.95 0.76
CA LEU A 209 8.50 -5.54 -0.22
C LEU A 209 7.96 -4.48 -1.19
N LEU A 210 7.52 -3.34 -0.68
CA LEU A 210 7.06 -2.21 -1.51
C LEU A 210 8.19 -1.67 -2.40
N THR A 211 9.42 -1.65 -1.89
CA THR A 211 10.61 -1.28 -2.67
C THR A 211 10.83 -2.27 -3.82
N CYS A 212 10.75 -3.57 -3.59
CA CYS A 212 10.82 -4.58 -4.66
C CYS A 212 9.72 -4.36 -5.71
N PHE A 213 8.51 -3.99 -5.28
CA PHE A 213 7.39 -3.75 -6.20
C PHE A 213 7.51 -2.45 -6.99
N SER A 214 8.38 -1.53 -6.58
CA SER A 214 8.58 -0.24 -7.26
C SER A 214 9.31 -0.33 -8.61
N GLN A 215 9.75 -1.52 -9.04
CA GLN A 215 10.49 -1.72 -10.30
C GLN A 215 9.81 -1.05 -11.51
N THR A 216 8.48 -1.07 -11.58
CA THR A 216 7.71 -0.45 -12.68
C THR A 216 7.88 1.07 -12.76
N MET A 217 8.23 1.74 -11.67
CA MET A 217 8.50 3.19 -11.65
C MET A 217 9.78 3.58 -12.41
N TYR A 218 10.69 2.62 -12.62
CA TYR A 218 11.96 2.79 -13.33
C TYR A 218 11.88 2.33 -14.79
N MET A 219 10.67 2.02 -15.27
CA MET A 219 10.44 1.57 -16.64
C MET A 219 9.67 2.63 -17.44
N PRO A 220 9.97 2.80 -18.75
CA PRO A 220 9.16 3.64 -19.63
C PRO A 220 7.71 3.13 -19.70
N ALA A 221 6.74 4.04 -19.80
CA ALA A 221 5.31 3.70 -19.83
C ALA A 221 4.92 2.70 -20.95
N SER A 222 5.68 2.67 -22.05
CA SER A 222 5.51 1.72 -23.15
C SER A 222 5.81 0.27 -22.76
N GLU A 223 6.73 0.05 -21.80
CA GLU A 223 7.17 -1.28 -21.38
C GLU A 223 6.34 -1.84 -20.21
N VAL A 224 5.79 -0.96 -19.38
CA VAL A 224 5.01 -1.35 -18.18
C VAL A 224 3.78 -2.19 -18.55
N HIS A 225 3.13 -1.89 -19.67
CA HIS A 225 1.94 -2.63 -20.12
C HIS A 225 2.28 -3.98 -20.76
N LEU A 226 3.54 -4.17 -21.18
CA LEU A 226 3.98 -5.38 -21.89
C LEU A 226 4.51 -6.43 -20.92
N ASN A 227 5.13 -6.01 -19.81
CA ASN A 227 5.77 -6.91 -18.87
C ASN A 227 5.14 -6.78 -17.49
N PRO A 228 4.47 -7.84 -17.00
CA PRO A 228 3.94 -7.84 -15.64
C PRO A 228 5.07 -7.72 -14.61
N ASN A 229 4.78 -7.08 -13.48
CA ASN A 229 5.72 -7.00 -12.38
C ASN A 229 5.89 -8.38 -11.73
N LYS A 230 6.98 -9.07 -12.08
CA LYS A 230 7.29 -10.42 -11.61
C LYS A 230 7.38 -10.53 -10.08
N TRP A 231 7.76 -9.45 -9.38
CA TRP A 231 7.80 -9.45 -7.90
C TRP A 231 6.40 -9.58 -7.31
N ILE A 232 5.44 -8.82 -7.83
CA ILE A 232 4.03 -8.87 -7.41
C ILE A 232 3.41 -10.21 -7.83
N GLN A 233 3.76 -10.70 -9.03
CA GLN A 233 3.30 -12.00 -9.53
C GLN A 233 3.67 -13.13 -8.59
N TYR A 234 4.94 -13.23 -8.17
CA TYR A 234 5.37 -14.24 -7.21
C TYR A 234 4.77 -14.02 -5.82
N PHE A 235 4.73 -12.79 -5.32
CA PHE A 235 4.18 -12.47 -4.01
C PHE A 235 2.69 -12.85 -3.87
N THR A 236 1.93 -12.74 -4.96
CA THR A 236 0.49 -13.05 -5.00
C THR A 236 0.17 -14.42 -5.59
N SER A 237 1.17 -15.26 -5.91
CA SER A 237 0.96 -16.61 -6.45
C SER A 237 0.72 -17.64 -5.34
N ALA A 238 0.31 -18.84 -5.75
CA ALA A 238 0.16 -20.00 -4.86
C ALA A 238 1.50 -20.51 -4.29
N ASP A 239 2.63 -20.13 -4.88
CA ASP A 239 3.96 -20.47 -4.38
C ASP A 239 4.28 -19.72 -3.09
N ASN A 240 3.64 -18.57 -2.85
CA ASN A 240 3.68 -17.89 -1.57
C ASN A 240 2.65 -18.50 -0.61
N ARG A 241 3.10 -19.47 0.20
CA ARG A 241 2.29 -20.11 1.26
C ARG A 241 1.62 -19.12 2.23
N HIS A 242 2.18 -17.93 2.41
CA HIS A 242 1.66 -16.91 3.32
C HIS A 242 0.66 -15.95 2.67
N ALA A 243 0.30 -16.14 1.39
CA ALA A 243 -0.54 -15.19 0.65
C ALA A 243 -1.88 -14.87 1.36
N LEU A 244 -2.59 -15.89 1.85
CA LEU A 244 -3.87 -15.71 2.56
C LEU A 244 -3.72 -14.98 3.91
N PRO A 245 -2.86 -15.42 4.84
CA PRO A 245 -2.68 -14.73 6.12
C PRO A 245 -2.09 -13.32 5.94
N LEU A 246 -1.25 -13.08 4.93
CA LEU A 246 -0.79 -11.73 4.57
C LEU A 246 -1.94 -10.84 4.11
N PHE A 247 -2.71 -11.27 3.11
CA PHE A 247 -3.87 -10.52 2.62
C PHE A 247 -4.81 -10.15 3.76
N THR A 248 -5.11 -11.12 4.63
CA THR A 248 -6.04 -10.95 5.75
C THR A 248 -5.47 -10.01 6.81
N SER A 249 -4.19 -10.13 7.14
CA SER A 249 -3.52 -9.27 8.11
C SER A 249 -3.44 -7.82 7.63
N LEU A 250 -3.07 -7.58 6.37
CA LEU A 250 -3.00 -6.25 5.80
C LEU A 250 -4.39 -5.59 5.78
N LEU A 251 -5.43 -6.32 5.33
CA LEU A 251 -6.80 -5.82 5.28
C LEU A 251 -7.31 -5.45 6.68
N ASN A 252 -7.13 -6.34 7.65
CA ASN A 252 -7.63 -6.14 9.01
C ASN A 252 -6.89 -5.01 9.73
N VAL A 253 -5.56 -4.90 9.57
CA VAL A 253 -4.78 -3.79 10.16
C VAL A 253 -5.28 -2.44 9.66
N VAL A 254 -5.54 -2.30 8.35
CA VAL A 254 -6.07 -1.06 7.77
C VAL A 254 -7.50 -0.80 8.27
N CYS A 255 -8.41 -1.77 8.14
CA CYS A 255 -9.83 -1.58 8.46
C CYS A 255 -10.11 -1.47 9.96
N ALA A 256 -9.26 -2.01 10.84
CA ALA A 256 -9.39 -1.90 12.30
C ALA A 256 -8.71 -0.66 12.88
N TYR A 257 -7.83 0.01 12.14
CA TYR A 257 -7.06 1.14 12.66
C TYR A 257 -7.96 2.28 13.15
N ASP A 258 -7.72 2.73 14.39
CA ASP A 258 -8.40 3.86 15.02
C ASP A 258 -7.40 4.96 15.37
N PRO A 259 -7.36 6.07 14.60
CA PRO A 259 -6.43 7.17 14.84
C PRO A 259 -6.75 7.99 16.10
N VAL A 260 -7.96 7.87 16.65
CA VAL A 260 -8.40 8.66 17.81
C VAL A 260 -8.16 7.89 19.12
N GLY A 261 -8.28 6.56 19.10
CA GLY A 261 -8.08 5.69 20.26
C GLY A 261 -9.13 5.96 21.35
N TYR A 262 -8.69 6.34 22.55
CA TYR A 262 -9.59 6.57 23.70
C TYR A 262 -10.55 7.77 23.56
N GLY A 263 -10.53 8.52 22.46
CA GLY A 263 -11.42 9.67 22.29
C GLY A 263 -11.02 10.91 23.11
N VAL A 264 -9.86 10.88 23.76
CA VAL A 264 -9.39 11.96 24.63
C VAL A 264 -8.63 13.02 23.82
N PRO A 265 -8.93 14.33 24.01
CA PRO A 265 -8.16 15.41 23.40
C PRO A 265 -6.66 15.30 23.66
N PHE A 266 -5.84 15.54 22.63
CA PHE A 266 -4.37 15.51 22.66
C PHE A 266 -3.73 14.16 23.03
N ASN A 267 -4.49 13.06 23.01
CA ASN A 267 -3.97 11.71 23.28
C ASN A 267 -2.72 11.38 22.42
N HIS A 268 -2.74 11.79 21.16
CA HIS A 268 -1.65 11.60 20.20
C HIS A 268 -0.38 12.42 20.48
N LEU A 269 -0.43 13.40 21.39
CA LEU A 269 0.76 14.12 21.86
C LEU A 269 1.39 13.45 23.09
N LEU A 270 0.59 12.70 23.86
CA LEU A 270 1.03 12.02 25.07
C LEU A 270 1.51 10.59 24.78
N PHE A 271 0.94 9.95 23.76
CA PHE A 271 1.27 8.58 23.39
C PHE A 271 1.69 8.50 21.93
N THR A 272 2.83 7.86 21.69
CA THR A 272 3.32 7.56 20.34
C THR A 272 2.45 6.49 19.70
N ASP A 273 1.86 6.82 18.55
CA ASP A 273 1.14 5.86 17.73
C ASP A 273 2.15 5.01 16.94
N SER A 274 2.38 3.78 17.39
CA SER A 274 3.26 2.82 16.72
C SER A 274 2.59 2.08 15.55
N ARG A 275 1.25 2.18 15.41
CA ARG A 275 0.47 1.38 14.45
C ARG A 275 0.29 2.12 13.12
N GLU A 276 0.16 3.44 13.13
CA GLU A 276 -0.04 4.23 11.90
C GLU A 276 1.02 3.97 10.81
N PRO A 277 2.34 3.91 11.11
CA PRO A 277 3.34 3.62 10.07
C PRO A 277 3.14 2.25 9.41
N LEU A 278 2.68 1.25 10.18
CA LEU A 278 2.35 -0.07 9.64
C LEU A 278 1.11 0.01 8.74
N VAL A 279 0.08 0.74 9.16
CA VAL A 279 -1.18 0.91 8.42
C VAL A 279 -0.94 1.57 7.06
N GLU A 280 -0.11 2.62 7.01
CA GLU A 280 0.24 3.31 5.77
C GLU A 280 0.91 2.37 4.76
N VAL A 281 1.95 1.65 5.19
CA VAL A 281 2.68 0.73 4.31
C VAL A 281 1.82 -0.48 3.95
N ALA A 282 1.00 -0.99 4.87
CA ALA A 282 0.07 -2.09 4.59
C ALA A 282 -0.97 -1.71 3.53
N LEU A 283 -1.53 -0.50 3.62
CA LEU A 283 -2.47 0.03 2.64
C LEU A 283 -1.82 0.21 1.26
N GLN A 284 -0.60 0.77 1.21
CA GLN A 284 0.15 0.92 -0.04
C GLN A 284 0.46 -0.43 -0.68
N LEU A 285 0.91 -1.41 0.13
CA LEU A 285 1.20 -2.76 -0.35
C LEU A 285 -0.05 -3.47 -0.88
N LEU A 286 -1.20 -3.34 -0.19
CA LEU A 286 -2.48 -3.85 -0.67
C LEU A 286 -2.85 -3.27 -2.03
N ILE A 287 -2.77 -1.94 -2.18
CA ILE A 287 -3.13 -1.26 -3.43
C ILE A 287 -2.27 -1.75 -4.60
N VAL A 288 -0.95 -1.85 -4.38
CA VAL A 288 0.01 -2.31 -5.39
C VAL A 288 -0.18 -3.80 -5.68
N SER A 289 -0.46 -4.63 -4.68
CA SER A 289 -0.75 -6.06 -4.86
C SER A 289 -2.07 -6.33 -5.57
N LEU A 290 -3.00 -5.36 -5.53
CA LEU A 290 -4.26 -5.37 -6.27
C LEU A 290 -4.14 -4.64 -7.62
N ASP A 291 -2.94 -4.26 -8.07
CA ASP A 291 -2.75 -3.73 -9.41
C ASP A 291 -2.87 -4.83 -10.46
N HIS A 292 -3.51 -4.47 -11.57
CA HIS A 292 -4.33 -5.34 -12.43
C HIS A 292 -3.77 -6.73 -12.79
N ASP A 293 -4.73 -7.64 -13.07
CA ASP A 293 -4.56 -9.01 -13.55
C ASP A 293 -3.39 -9.14 -14.54
N PHE A 294 -2.47 -10.04 -14.22
CA PHE A 294 -1.59 -10.64 -15.22
C PHE A 294 -2.47 -11.49 -16.15
N ARG A 295 -3.22 -10.84 -17.03
CA ARG A 295 -3.93 -11.51 -18.11
C ARG A 295 -2.85 -12.12 -18.99
N GLU A 296 -2.64 -13.42 -18.84
CA GLU A 296 -1.99 -14.16 -19.90
C GLU A 296 -2.80 -13.89 -21.17
N PRO A 297 -2.14 -13.52 -22.29
CA PRO A 297 -2.84 -13.43 -23.56
C PRO A 297 -3.51 -14.78 -23.79
N ALA A 298 -4.82 -14.74 -24.04
CA ALA A 298 -5.64 -15.92 -24.29
C ALA A 298 -5.08 -16.69 -25.49
N ASN A 299 -4.14 -17.60 -25.23
CA ASN A 299 -3.58 -18.56 -26.16
C ASN A 299 -3.85 -19.95 -25.59
N ASP A 300 -5.13 -20.28 -25.38
CA ASP A 300 -5.68 -21.60 -25.69
C ASP A 300 -7.17 -21.64 -25.32
N ASP A 301 -8.01 -21.96 -26.31
CA ASP A 301 -9.48 -22.12 -26.23
C ASP A 301 -9.92 -23.34 -25.37
N THR A 302 -9.08 -23.82 -24.45
CA THR A 302 -9.31 -25.06 -23.68
C THR A 302 -9.15 -24.93 -22.16
N SER A 303 -8.86 -23.74 -21.62
CA SER A 303 -8.83 -23.53 -20.16
C SER A 303 -10.12 -22.86 -19.66
N GLU A 304 -10.79 -23.50 -18.70
CA GLU A 304 -11.96 -22.96 -18.00
C GLU A 304 -11.72 -21.50 -17.57
N LYS A 305 -12.62 -20.57 -17.97
CA LYS A 305 -12.70 -19.16 -17.54
C LYS A 305 -11.62 -18.78 -16.52
N GLY A 306 -10.43 -18.43 -17.02
CA GLY A 306 -9.20 -18.34 -16.23
C GLY A 306 -9.40 -17.61 -14.92
N LEU A 307 -9.22 -18.30 -13.80
CA LEU A 307 -9.18 -17.66 -12.49
C LEU A 307 -8.06 -16.62 -12.49
N PRO A 308 -8.23 -15.48 -11.81
CA PRO A 308 -7.15 -14.52 -11.66
C PRO A 308 -5.94 -15.22 -11.04
N SER A 309 -4.79 -15.13 -11.71
CA SER A 309 -3.51 -15.67 -11.23
C SER A 309 -3.08 -15.05 -9.90
N ASN A 310 -3.55 -13.83 -9.64
CA ASN A 310 -3.32 -13.09 -8.41
C ASN A 310 -4.31 -13.54 -7.31
N LEU A 311 -3.78 -14.23 -6.30
CA LEU A 311 -4.58 -14.72 -5.18
C LEU A 311 -5.20 -13.62 -4.32
N PHE A 312 -4.58 -12.43 -4.22
CA PHE A 312 -5.14 -11.33 -3.43
C PHE A 312 -6.44 -10.82 -4.05
N ILE A 313 -6.47 -10.68 -5.38
CA ILE A 313 -7.69 -10.34 -6.13
C ILE A 313 -8.74 -11.44 -5.94
N ASN A 314 -8.34 -12.71 -6.01
CA ASN A 314 -9.22 -13.85 -5.80
C ASN A 314 -9.86 -13.83 -4.39
N TYR A 315 -9.05 -13.67 -3.34
CA TYR A 315 -9.52 -13.59 -1.95
C TYR A 315 -10.47 -12.40 -1.75
N LEU A 316 -10.12 -11.22 -2.27
CA LEU A 316 -10.96 -10.02 -2.18
C LEU A 316 -12.32 -10.22 -2.87
N SER A 317 -12.34 -10.84 -4.05
CA SER A 317 -13.57 -11.13 -4.80
C SER A 317 -14.48 -12.15 -4.09
N ARG A 318 -13.90 -13.02 -3.24
CA ARG A 318 -14.61 -14.07 -2.50
C ARG A 318 -15.18 -13.62 -1.16
N VAL A 319 -14.78 -12.47 -0.62
CA VAL A 319 -15.41 -11.89 0.58
C VAL A 319 -16.90 -11.67 0.31
N HIS A 320 -17.76 -12.16 1.21
CA HIS A 320 -19.21 -12.15 0.97
C HIS A 320 -20.07 -12.06 2.24
N ARG A 321 -19.49 -12.23 3.44
CA ARG A 321 -20.27 -12.15 4.68
C ARG A 321 -20.63 -10.70 4.95
N GLU A 322 -21.84 -10.48 5.43
CA GLU A 322 -22.34 -9.14 5.73
C GLU A 322 -21.55 -8.46 6.85
N GLU A 323 -21.12 -9.23 7.85
CA GLU A 323 -20.27 -8.77 8.95
C GLU A 323 -18.91 -8.25 8.45
N ASP A 324 -18.28 -8.99 7.52
CA ASP A 324 -17.02 -8.59 6.88
C ASP A 324 -17.20 -7.28 6.11
N PHE A 325 -18.29 -7.14 5.34
CA PHE A 325 -18.59 -5.90 4.63
C PHE A 325 -18.86 -4.72 5.56
N SER A 326 -19.57 -4.94 6.67
CA SER A 326 -19.79 -3.90 7.68
C SER A 326 -18.47 -3.46 8.32
N PHE A 327 -17.59 -4.41 8.65
CA PHE A 327 -16.26 -4.14 9.20
C PHE A 327 -15.42 -3.29 8.25
N ILE A 328 -15.33 -3.69 6.97
CA ILE A 328 -14.58 -2.95 5.95
C ILE A 328 -15.15 -1.54 5.77
N LEU A 329 -16.48 -1.40 5.61
CA LEU A 329 -17.12 -0.11 5.37
C LEU A 329 -16.95 0.85 6.55
N LYS A 330 -17.10 0.36 7.79
CA LYS A 330 -16.83 1.14 9.01
C LYS A 330 -15.38 1.61 9.10
N GLY A 331 -14.43 0.77 8.65
CA GLY A 331 -13.02 1.16 8.53
C GLY A 331 -12.86 2.36 7.59
N PHE A 332 -13.43 2.29 6.38
CA PHE A 332 -13.39 3.41 5.44
C PHE A 332 -14.07 4.66 5.96
N THR A 333 -15.29 4.57 6.49
CA THR A 333 -16.01 5.75 6.98
C THR A 333 -15.28 6.40 8.15
N ARG A 334 -14.72 5.61 9.08
CA ARG A 334 -13.89 6.13 10.18
C ARG A 334 -12.67 6.89 9.68
N LEU A 335 -11.90 6.30 8.77
CA LEU A 335 -10.64 6.87 8.32
C LEU A 335 -10.83 8.05 7.35
N LEU A 336 -11.80 7.98 6.42
CA LEU A 336 -12.08 9.07 5.48
C LEU A 336 -12.70 10.30 6.16
N ASN A 337 -13.53 10.11 7.20
CA ASN A 337 -14.13 11.23 7.92
C ASN A 337 -13.22 11.82 8.99
N ASN A 338 -12.20 11.10 9.47
CA ASN A 338 -11.31 11.57 10.54
C ASN A 338 -10.74 12.98 10.29
N PRO A 339 -10.20 13.33 9.10
CA PRO A 339 -9.67 14.68 8.84
C PRO A 339 -10.73 15.79 8.88
N LEU A 340 -12.01 15.44 8.67
CA LEU A 340 -13.16 16.34 8.58
C LEU A 340 -13.81 16.65 9.92
N ILE A 341 -13.48 15.87 10.96
CA ILE A 341 -14.04 16.07 12.30
C ILE A 341 -13.62 17.46 12.81
N GLN A 342 -14.62 18.27 13.13
CA GLN A 342 -14.41 19.55 13.80
C GLN A 342 -14.43 19.34 15.31
N THR A 343 -13.40 19.85 15.97
CA THR A 343 -13.32 19.91 17.43
C THR A 343 -13.30 21.37 17.88
N TYR A 344 -13.89 21.65 19.05
CA TYR A 344 -13.86 22.99 19.63
C TYR A 344 -12.44 23.49 19.92
N ILE A 345 -11.52 22.55 20.14
CA ILE A 345 -10.12 22.83 20.45
C ILE A 345 -9.29 22.48 19.22
N PRO A 346 -8.56 23.45 18.63
CA PRO A 346 -7.71 23.19 17.47
C PRO A 346 -6.69 22.08 17.73
N ASN A 347 -6.46 21.23 16.74
CA ASN A 347 -5.48 20.12 16.78
C ASN A 347 -5.65 19.16 17.97
N SER A 348 -6.85 19.06 18.53
CA SER A 348 -7.10 18.16 19.66
C SER A 348 -7.19 16.69 19.27
N THR A 349 -7.46 16.38 18.00
CA THR A 349 -7.53 15.02 17.47
C THR A 349 -6.46 14.78 16.42
N LYS A 350 -5.94 13.55 16.37
CA LYS A 350 -5.02 13.13 15.32
C LYS A 350 -5.75 13.08 13.98
N LYS A 351 -5.10 13.57 12.94
CA LYS A 351 -5.61 13.55 11.56
C LYS A 351 -4.74 12.69 10.66
N VAL A 352 -5.33 11.64 10.11
CA VAL A 352 -4.67 10.77 9.13
C VAL A 352 -4.35 11.53 7.84
N GLN A 353 -3.26 11.15 7.16
CA GLN A 353 -2.81 11.81 5.92
C GLN A 353 -2.94 10.96 4.66
N PHE A 354 -3.19 9.65 4.79
CA PHE A 354 -3.26 8.66 3.69
C PHE A 354 -4.66 8.53 3.03
N HIS A 355 -5.36 9.65 2.88
CA HIS A 355 -6.72 9.67 2.31
C HIS A 355 -6.75 9.31 0.81
N GLN A 356 -5.68 9.60 0.07
CA GLN A 356 -5.60 9.28 -1.36
C GLN A 356 -5.57 7.75 -1.56
N GLU A 357 -4.74 7.07 -0.78
CA GLU A 357 -4.60 5.63 -0.77
C GLU A 357 -5.92 4.96 -0.37
N LEU A 358 -6.64 5.48 0.65
CA LEU A 358 -7.95 4.96 1.02
C LEU A 358 -8.96 5.03 -0.12
N LEU A 359 -8.98 6.13 -0.88
CA LEU A 359 -9.89 6.26 -2.03
C LEU A 359 -9.53 5.29 -3.15
N ILE A 360 -8.24 5.10 -3.44
CA ILE A 360 -7.79 4.10 -4.42
C ILE A 360 -8.20 2.70 -3.98
N PHE A 361 -7.99 2.37 -2.70
CA PHE A 361 -8.34 1.07 -2.17
C PHE A 361 -9.86 0.84 -2.18
N PHE A 362 -10.65 1.83 -1.78
CA PHE A 362 -12.12 1.77 -1.86
C PHE A 362 -12.59 1.51 -3.29
N TRP A 363 -12.04 2.25 -4.26
CA TRP A 363 -12.33 2.04 -5.67
C TRP A 363 -12.02 0.61 -6.13
N LYS A 364 -10.83 0.08 -5.80
CA LYS A 364 -10.42 -1.29 -6.16
C LYS A 364 -11.35 -2.35 -5.55
N ILE A 365 -11.75 -2.22 -4.28
CA ILE A 365 -12.69 -3.18 -3.66
C ILE A 365 -14.05 -3.14 -4.36
N CYS A 366 -14.59 -1.95 -4.63
CA CYS A 366 -15.85 -1.83 -5.36
C CYS A 366 -15.76 -2.42 -6.77
N ASP A 367 -14.60 -2.34 -7.42
CA ASP A 367 -14.42 -2.92 -8.74
C ASP A 367 -14.33 -4.44 -8.72
N TYR A 368 -13.45 -5.01 -7.89
CA TYR A 368 -13.21 -6.45 -7.79
C TYR A 368 -14.31 -7.23 -7.06
N ASN A 369 -15.05 -6.58 -6.16
CA ASN A 369 -16.12 -7.21 -5.39
C ASN A 369 -17.45 -6.45 -5.56
N LYS A 370 -18.21 -6.83 -6.59
CA LYS A 370 -19.54 -6.24 -6.85
C LYS A 370 -20.53 -6.47 -5.69
N LYS A 371 -20.38 -7.54 -4.90
CA LYS A 371 -21.23 -7.78 -3.71
C LYS A 371 -21.01 -6.70 -2.65
N PHE A 372 -19.74 -6.34 -2.39
CA PHE A 372 -19.41 -5.22 -1.51
C PHE A 372 -19.96 -3.90 -2.07
N MET A 373 -19.76 -3.62 -3.36
CA MET A 373 -20.32 -2.42 -3.99
C MET A 373 -21.84 -2.29 -3.78
N PHE A 374 -22.59 -3.37 -4.02
CA PHE A 374 -24.04 -3.39 -3.77
C PHE A 374 -24.39 -3.26 -2.28
N TYR A 375 -23.57 -3.81 -1.38
CA TYR A 375 -23.76 -3.63 0.06
C TYR A 375 -23.62 -2.16 0.46
N VAL A 376 -22.57 -1.47 0.00
CA VAL A 376 -22.37 -0.03 0.22
C VAL A 376 -23.58 0.77 -0.27
N LEU A 377 -24.05 0.50 -1.49
CA LEU A 377 -25.19 1.19 -2.10
C LEU A 377 -26.53 0.92 -1.41
N LYS A 378 -26.69 -0.24 -0.77
CA LYS A 378 -27.86 -0.55 0.06
C LYS A 378 -27.78 0.17 1.41
N SER A 379 -26.59 0.34 1.97
CA SER A 379 -26.38 1.06 3.22
C SER A 379 -26.61 2.57 3.06
N SER A 380 -26.97 3.26 4.14
CA SER A 380 -26.91 4.72 4.16
C SER A 380 -25.51 5.28 4.39
N GLU A 381 -24.57 4.43 4.82
CA GLU A 381 -23.16 4.77 5.03
C GLU A 381 -22.46 5.20 3.75
N VAL A 382 -23.01 4.92 2.55
CA VAL A 382 -22.52 5.49 1.28
C VAL A 382 -22.43 7.02 1.32
N LEU A 383 -23.29 7.69 2.08
CA LEU A 383 -23.25 9.15 2.24
C LEU A 383 -22.07 9.60 3.12
N GLU A 384 -21.65 8.76 4.07
CA GLU A 384 -20.45 8.99 4.88
C GLU A 384 -19.16 8.79 4.07
N VAL A 385 -19.22 8.08 2.94
CA VAL A 385 -18.12 8.01 1.96
C VAL A 385 -18.21 9.17 0.95
N LEU A 386 -19.41 9.54 0.53
CA LEU A 386 -19.66 10.64 -0.42
C LEU A 386 -19.12 11.98 0.09
N VAL A 387 -19.39 12.33 1.35
CA VAL A 387 -19.04 13.65 1.90
C VAL A 387 -17.51 13.90 1.90
N PRO A 388 -16.66 12.97 2.37
CA PRO A 388 -15.21 13.08 2.22
C PRO A 388 -14.73 13.17 0.78
N ILE A 389 -15.31 12.40 -0.15
CA ILE A 389 -14.95 12.50 -1.57
C ILE A 389 -15.22 13.92 -2.06
N LEU A 390 -16.43 14.45 -1.85
CA LEU A 390 -16.78 15.81 -2.28
C LEU A 390 -15.93 16.89 -1.60
N TYR A 391 -15.57 16.71 -0.32
CA TYR A 391 -14.64 17.58 0.38
C TYR A 391 -13.28 17.65 -0.34
N HIS A 392 -12.66 16.49 -0.57
CA HIS A 392 -11.34 16.40 -1.19
C HIS A 392 -11.35 16.87 -2.64
N LEU A 393 -12.42 16.58 -3.40
CA LEU A 393 -12.61 17.12 -4.74
C LEU A 393 -12.68 18.66 -4.74
N ASN A 394 -13.43 19.24 -3.80
CA ASN A 394 -13.54 20.68 -3.69
C ASN A 394 -12.20 21.32 -3.27
N ASP A 395 -11.50 20.73 -2.30
CA ASP A 395 -10.21 21.26 -1.81
C ASP A 395 -9.09 21.15 -2.84
N ALA A 396 -9.06 20.05 -3.62
CA ALA A 396 -8.04 19.80 -4.63
C ALA A 396 -8.27 20.53 -5.97
N ARG A 397 -9.47 21.10 -6.22
CA ARG A 397 -9.88 21.64 -7.53
C ARG A 397 -8.93 22.68 -8.14
N ALA A 398 -8.25 23.46 -7.29
CA ALA A 398 -7.36 24.54 -7.70
C ALA A 398 -5.89 24.11 -7.78
N ASP A 399 -5.56 22.90 -7.31
CA ASP A 399 -4.21 22.42 -7.16
C ASP A 399 -3.83 21.39 -8.24
N GLN A 400 -2.95 21.81 -9.15
CA GLN A 400 -2.51 20.98 -10.28
C GLN A 400 -1.70 19.75 -9.87
N SER A 401 -1.11 19.71 -8.66
CA SER A 401 -0.42 18.50 -8.19
C SER A 401 -1.37 17.43 -7.68
N ARG A 402 -2.63 17.78 -7.40
CA ARG A 402 -3.65 16.85 -6.85
C ARG A 402 -4.67 16.39 -7.89
N VAL A 403 -4.34 16.52 -9.17
CA VAL A 403 -5.20 16.07 -10.29
C VAL A 403 -5.57 14.59 -10.21
N GLY A 404 -4.62 13.73 -9.81
CA GLY A 404 -4.87 12.30 -9.66
C GLY A 404 -5.96 11.99 -8.62
N LEU A 405 -5.95 12.70 -7.48
CA LEU A 405 -6.98 12.59 -6.45
C LEU A 405 -8.36 12.99 -6.99
N VAL A 406 -8.43 14.05 -7.82
CA VAL A 406 -9.68 14.46 -8.46
C VAL A 406 -10.20 13.39 -9.42
N HIS A 407 -9.32 12.78 -10.23
CA HIS A 407 -9.70 11.68 -11.13
C HIS A 407 -10.29 10.49 -10.35
N ILE A 408 -9.60 10.03 -9.30
CA ILE A 408 -10.04 8.90 -8.48
C ILE A 408 -11.41 9.19 -7.86
N GLY A 409 -11.60 10.37 -7.24
CA GLY A 409 -12.87 10.73 -6.63
C GLY A 409 -14.01 10.81 -7.65
N VAL A 410 -13.77 11.38 -8.84
CA VAL A 410 -14.77 11.43 -9.91
C VAL A 410 -15.10 10.03 -10.43
N PHE A 411 -14.12 9.13 -10.60
CA PHE A 411 -14.37 7.77 -11.05
C PHE A 411 -15.14 6.92 -10.04
N ILE A 412 -14.88 7.10 -8.74
CA ILE A 412 -15.70 6.47 -7.68
C ILE A 412 -17.14 6.96 -7.79
N LEU A 413 -17.36 8.28 -7.90
CA LEU A 413 -18.72 8.83 -8.03
C LEU A 413 -19.40 8.39 -9.33
N LEU A 414 -18.65 8.25 -10.43
CA LEU A 414 -19.15 7.72 -11.69
C LEU A 414 -19.63 6.28 -11.52
N LEU A 415 -18.81 5.42 -10.91
CA LEU A 415 -19.15 4.03 -10.60
C LEU A 415 -20.42 3.95 -9.74
N LEU A 416 -20.49 4.71 -8.65
CA LEU A 416 -21.65 4.72 -7.74
C LEU A 416 -22.91 5.29 -8.41
N SER A 417 -22.76 6.30 -9.27
CA SER A 417 -23.88 6.95 -9.95
C SER A 417 -24.64 6.05 -10.93
N GLY A 418 -23.99 5.01 -11.44
CA GLY A 418 -24.62 4.03 -12.34
C GLY A 418 -25.76 3.24 -11.67
N GLU A 419 -25.86 3.27 -10.34
CA GLU A 419 -26.81 2.48 -9.59
C GLU A 419 -27.95 3.34 -9.01
N ARG A 420 -29.21 2.90 -9.25
CA ARG A 420 -30.42 3.61 -8.80
C ARG A 420 -30.41 3.96 -7.31
N ASN A 421 -29.93 3.05 -6.47
CA ASN A 421 -29.94 3.24 -5.02
C ASN A 421 -29.12 4.47 -4.59
N PHE A 422 -28.01 4.77 -5.28
CA PHE A 422 -27.21 5.95 -5.01
C PHE A 422 -28.02 7.22 -5.22
N GLY A 423 -28.63 7.38 -6.41
CA GLY A 423 -29.45 8.55 -6.73
C GLY A 423 -30.62 8.76 -5.76
N VAL A 424 -31.28 7.67 -5.33
CA VAL A 424 -32.35 7.76 -4.34
C VAL A 424 -31.83 8.21 -2.96
N ARG A 425 -30.65 7.72 -2.52
CA ARG A 425 -30.04 8.05 -1.23
C ARG A 425 -29.58 9.51 -1.15
N LEU A 426 -29.21 10.13 -2.27
CA LEU A 426 -28.80 11.54 -2.31
C LEU A 426 -29.88 12.51 -1.79
N ASN A 427 -31.16 12.11 -1.79
CA ASN A 427 -32.26 12.90 -1.24
C ASN A 427 -32.26 13.02 0.29
N LYS A 428 -31.39 12.30 1.00
CA LYS A 428 -31.29 12.46 2.46
C LYS A 428 -30.83 13.89 2.80
N PRO A 429 -31.39 14.53 3.84
CA PRO A 429 -30.97 15.85 4.29
C PRO A 429 -29.46 15.87 4.59
N TYR A 430 -28.78 16.91 4.13
CA TYR A 430 -27.38 17.14 4.46
C TYR A 430 -27.30 17.92 5.78
N THR A 431 -26.77 17.26 6.82
CA THR A 431 -26.66 17.83 8.18
C THR A 431 -25.21 17.98 8.64
N ALA A 432 -24.23 17.51 7.86
CA ALA A 432 -22.83 17.54 8.26
C ALA A 432 -22.30 18.98 8.22
N SER A 433 -21.55 19.37 9.26
CA SER A 433 -20.85 20.66 9.34
C SER A 433 -19.40 20.48 8.90
N VAL A 434 -19.19 20.19 7.62
CA VAL A 434 -17.83 20.10 7.05
C VAL A 434 -17.42 21.47 6.54
N PRO A 435 -16.22 21.99 6.89
CA PRO A 435 -15.77 23.32 6.46
C PRO A 435 -15.36 23.26 4.99
N MET A 436 -16.34 23.37 4.09
CA MET A 436 -16.11 23.45 2.65
C MET A 436 -16.22 24.91 2.19
N ASP A 437 -15.33 25.31 1.29
CA ASP A 437 -15.48 26.54 0.54
C ASP A 437 -16.62 26.35 -0.50
N ILE A 438 -17.87 26.49 -0.04
CA ILE A 438 -19.11 26.43 -0.84
C ILE A 438 -20.13 27.44 -0.29
N PRO A 439 -21.09 27.90 -1.10
CA PRO A 439 -22.20 28.74 -0.61
C PRO A 439 -23.00 28.02 0.47
N VAL A 440 -23.48 28.77 1.47
CA VAL A 440 -24.39 28.23 2.49
C VAL A 440 -25.70 27.82 1.82
N PHE A 441 -26.16 26.60 2.11
CA PHE A 441 -27.42 26.07 1.62
C PHE A 441 -28.07 25.17 2.68
N THR A 442 -29.38 25.01 2.58
CA THR A 442 -30.15 24.01 3.33
C THR A 442 -30.78 23.08 2.32
N GLY A 443 -30.40 21.81 2.34
CA GLY A 443 -30.83 20.86 1.33
C GLY A 443 -30.37 19.44 1.61
N THR A 444 -30.20 18.69 0.53
CA THR A 444 -29.88 17.27 0.50
C THR A 444 -28.43 17.02 0.08
N HIS A 445 -27.98 15.77 0.12
CA HIS A 445 -26.66 15.41 -0.40
C HIS A 445 -26.58 15.59 -1.94
N ALA A 446 -27.71 15.56 -2.64
CA ALA A 446 -27.78 15.91 -4.06
C ALA A 446 -27.37 17.37 -4.30
N ASP A 447 -27.84 18.28 -3.44
CA ASP A 447 -27.48 19.70 -3.52
C ASP A 447 -25.98 19.91 -3.32
N LEU A 448 -25.40 19.23 -2.33
CA LEU A 448 -23.95 19.28 -2.08
C LEU A 448 -23.16 18.84 -3.33
N LEU A 449 -23.54 17.69 -3.92
CA LEU A 449 -22.90 17.15 -5.11
C LEU A 449 -22.95 18.14 -6.28
N ILE A 450 -24.12 18.71 -6.55
CA ILE A 450 -24.31 19.69 -7.64
C ILE A 450 -23.47 20.95 -7.41
N ILE A 451 -23.46 21.48 -6.18
CA ILE A 451 -22.71 22.70 -5.84
C ILE A 451 -21.20 22.48 -6.00
N VAL A 452 -20.68 21.34 -5.52
CA VAL A 452 -19.25 21.00 -5.66
C VAL A 452 -18.89 20.80 -7.13
N PHE A 453 -19.71 20.08 -7.90
CA PHE A 453 -19.44 19.85 -9.33
C PHE A 453 -19.48 21.14 -10.14
N HIS A 454 -20.45 22.02 -9.87
CA HIS A 454 -20.49 23.35 -10.47
C HIS A 454 -19.19 24.11 -10.19
N LYS A 455 -18.71 24.09 -8.95
CA LYS A 455 -17.49 24.79 -8.56
C LYS A 455 -16.24 24.21 -9.24
N ILE A 456 -16.15 22.89 -9.38
CA ILE A 456 -15.05 22.24 -10.10
C ILE A 456 -15.06 22.64 -11.58
N ILE A 457 -16.22 22.65 -12.23
CA ILE A 457 -16.34 22.99 -13.65
C ILE A 457 -16.04 24.47 -13.90
N THR A 458 -16.46 25.37 -13.00
CA THR A 458 -16.35 26.82 -13.21
C THR A 458 -15.08 27.45 -12.66
N THR A 459 -14.47 26.86 -11.62
CA THR A 459 -13.29 27.42 -10.95
C THR A 459 -12.10 26.46 -10.91
N GLY A 460 -12.24 25.24 -11.42
CA GLY A 460 -11.16 24.26 -11.51
C GLY A 460 -10.15 24.64 -12.59
N HIS A 461 -8.93 24.13 -12.45
CA HIS A 461 -7.86 24.40 -13.43
C HIS A 461 -8.06 23.62 -14.74
N GLN A 462 -7.40 24.05 -15.83
CA GLN A 462 -7.56 23.49 -17.17
C GLN A 462 -7.32 21.97 -17.29
N ARG A 463 -6.38 21.38 -16.53
CA ARG A 463 -6.18 19.92 -16.54
C ARG A 463 -7.37 19.08 -16.04
N LEU A 464 -8.42 19.69 -15.45
CA LEU A 464 -9.65 19.00 -15.06
C LEU A 464 -10.67 18.90 -16.20
N GLN A 465 -10.45 19.57 -17.34
CA GLN A 465 -11.36 19.54 -18.48
C GLN A 465 -11.77 18.13 -18.93
N PRO A 466 -10.87 17.12 -18.99
CA PRO A 466 -11.26 15.75 -19.35
C PRO A 466 -12.30 15.12 -18.41
N LEU A 467 -12.40 15.60 -17.17
CA LEU A 467 -13.35 15.09 -16.18
C LEU A 467 -14.74 15.75 -16.28
N PHE A 468 -14.89 16.85 -17.01
CA PHE A 468 -16.14 17.60 -17.04
C PHE A 468 -17.29 16.77 -17.61
N ASP A 469 -17.03 15.99 -18.67
CA ASP A 469 -18.05 15.09 -19.22
C ASP A 469 -18.40 13.97 -18.22
N CYS A 470 -17.46 13.48 -17.41
CA CYS A 470 -17.74 12.52 -16.34
C CYS A 470 -18.62 13.13 -15.23
N LEU A 471 -18.32 14.36 -14.80
CA LEU A 471 -19.12 15.08 -13.80
C LEU A 471 -20.56 15.30 -14.28
N LEU A 472 -20.73 15.71 -15.54
CA LEU A 472 -22.04 15.87 -16.15
C LEU A 472 -22.77 14.52 -16.30
N THR A 473 -22.05 13.46 -16.66
CA THR A 473 -22.62 12.10 -16.75
C THR A 473 -23.16 11.64 -15.39
N ILE A 474 -22.43 11.89 -14.30
CA ILE A 474 -22.89 11.60 -12.94
C ILE A 474 -24.20 12.34 -12.63
N ILE A 475 -24.28 13.65 -12.95
CA ILE A 475 -25.51 14.44 -12.75
C ILE A 475 -26.67 13.84 -13.54
N VAL A 476 -26.43 13.46 -14.80
CA VAL A 476 -27.44 12.83 -15.66
C VAL A 476 -27.91 11.51 -15.04
N ASN A 477 -26.99 10.65 -14.58
CA ASN A 477 -27.33 9.35 -13.98
C ASN A 477 -28.22 9.48 -12.74
N VAL A 478 -27.95 10.47 -11.88
CA VAL A 478 -28.73 10.65 -10.65
C VAL A 478 -30.03 11.46 -10.85
N SER A 479 -30.09 12.27 -11.91
CA SER A 479 -31.19 13.22 -12.18
C SER A 479 -32.61 12.63 -12.10
N PRO A 480 -32.91 11.39 -12.56
CA PRO A 480 -34.28 10.85 -12.49
C PRO A 480 -34.77 10.59 -11.07
N TYR A 481 -33.86 10.59 -10.09
CA TYR A 481 -34.14 10.22 -8.71
C TYR A 481 -34.12 11.40 -7.74
N LEU A 482 -33.63 12.57 -8.17
CA LEU A 482 -33.51 13.75 -7.33
C LEU A 482 -34.87 14.40 -7.08
N LYS A 483 -35.09 14.83 -5.84
CA LYS A 483 -36.31 15.52 -5.38
C LYS A 483 -35.91 16.73 -4.56
N THR A 484 -36.79 17.73 -4.53
CA THR A 484 -36.69 18.87 -3.60
C THR A 484 -35.33 19.57 -3.61
N LEU A 485 -34.77 19.81 -4.80
CA LEU A 485 -33.53 20.57 -4.93
C LEU A 485 -33.69 21.97 -4.35
N SER A 486 -32.66 22.43 -3.66
CA SER A 486 -32.54 23.79 -3.16
C SER A 486 -32.49 24.79 -4.31
N MET A 487 -32.88 26.03 -4.02
CA MET A 487 -32.76 27.14 -4.96
C MET A 487 -31.29 27.32 -5.41
N VAL A 488 -30.33 27.20 -4.49
CA VAL A 488 -28.90 27.35 -4.77
C VAL A 488 -28.43 26.32 -5.81
N ALA A 489 -28.69 25.02 -5.58
CA ALA A 489 -28.31 23.96 -6.51
C ALA A 489 -29.01 24.10 -7.86
N SER A 490 -30.30 24.47 -7.87
CA SER A 490 -31.06 24.69 -9.10
C SER A 490 -30.48 25.81 -9.96
N THR A 491 -30.11 26.95 -9.35
CA THR A 491 -29.44 28.04 -10.07
C THR A 491 -28.07 27.61 -10.62
N LYS A 492 -27.32 26.76 -9.90
CA LYS A 492 -26.05 26.22 -10.40
C LYS A 492 -26.23 25.31 -11.61
N LEU A 493 -27.27 24.48 -11.64
CA LEU A 493 -27.59 23.66 -12.82
C LEU A 493 -27.95 24.51 -14.04
N LEU A 494 -28.77 25.56 -13.85
CA LEU A 494 -29.11 26.48 -14.93
C LEU A 494 -27.86 27.17 -15.49
N HIS A 495 -26.93 27.59 -14.62
CA HIS A 495 -25.67 28.16 -15.06
C HIS A 495 -24.81 27.17 -15.86
N LEU A 496 -24.73 25.89 -15.45
CA LEU A 496 -24.01 24.87 -16.22
C LEU A 496 -24.62 24.66 -17.61
N LEU A 497 -25.95 24.73 -17.70
CA LEU A 497 -26.67 24.69 -18.97
C LEU A 497 -26.25 25.86 -19.86
N GLU A 498 -26.38 27.09 -19.36
CA GLU A 498 -26.05 28.32 -20.09
C GLU A 498 -24.59 28.33 -20.59
N VAL A 499 -23.63 27.93 -19.75
CA VAL A 499 -22.20 27.85 -20.13
C VAL A 499 -21.98 26.86 -21.28
N ARG A 500 -22.71 25.74 -21.32
CA ARG A 500 -22.58 24.74 -22.38
C ARG A 500 -23.29 25.13 -23.68
N TYR A 501 -24.45 25.79 -23.59
CA TYR A 501 -25.17 26.28 -24.78
C TYR A 501 -24.50 27.49 -25.43
N THR A 502 -23.85 28.35 -24.66
CA THR A 502 -23.18 29.56 -25.19
C THR A 502 -21.79 29.29 -25.76
N GLY A 503 -21.28 28.05 -25.69
CA GLY A 503 -19.94 27.70 -26.16
C GLY A 503 -18.80 28.38 -25.37
N GLN A 504 -19.10 29.01 -24.22
CA GLN A 504 -18.14 29.77 -23.42
C GLN A 504 -17.20 28.90 -22.58
N VAL A 505 -17.20 27.57 -22.76
CA VAL A 505 -16.18 26.69 -22.15
C VAL A 505 -14.76 27.10 -22.59
N ASN A 506 -14.62 27.79 -23.73
CA ASN A 506 -13.34 28.35 -24.18
C ASN A 506 -12.99 29.75 -23.61
N LEU A 507 -13.88 30.39 -22.85
CA LEU A 507 -13.71 31.78 -22.37
C LEU A 507 -13.41 31.89 -20.87
N CYS A 508 -13.48 30.78 -20.13
CA CYS A 508 -12.88 30.65 -18.79
C CYS A 508 -11.50 29.96 -18.83
N MET A 509 -10.82 29.97 -20.01
CA MET A 509 -9.45 29.49 -20.16
C MET A 509 -8.42 30.54 -19.78
#